data_AF-A0A815HGM3-F1
#
_entry.id   AF-A0A815HGM3-F1
#
_cell.length_a   1.000
_cell.length_b   1.000
_cell.length_c   1.000
_cell.angle_alpha   90.00
_cell.angle_beta   90.00
_cell.angle_gamma   90.00
#
_symmetry.space_group_name_H-M   'P 1'
#
loop_
_entity.id
_entity.type
_entity.pdbx_description
1 polymer ?
#
loop_
_entity_poly.entity_id
_entity_poly.type
_entity_poly.pdbx_seq_one_letter_code
_entity_poly.pdbx_strand_id
1 'polypeptide(L)'
;MEDNYDSEVTPMIQSDPSLNLSPTKQNNFVNNRKQNSNNRLFTSFLILFLVFIFIAIVAVPILQIVLGSLYINECPIDHRIPIYLIVAGGATLILFITLAMKIIMEKSSLWIIPHGLAVLFCLGWFITGSVWIFHAKSKVQHYRPDISSTYCQYSVFNCAFSTLFINPSLNLSPTKQNNFVNNRKQNSNNKLFTSFLILFLVFIFISIVAVPILQIVLGSLYINECPIDHRIPIYLIVAGGATLILFITLAMKIIMEKSSLWIIPHGLPVLFCLGWFITGSVWIFHAKSKVQHYRPDVSSTYCQYSVFNCAFGTLFISYGFLFASVWNNNNTSK
;
A
#
# COMPACT_ATOMS: atom_id res chain seq x y z
N MET A 1 12.53 -16.17 -81.23
CA MET A 1 13.76 -15.46 -81.60
C MET A 1 13.35 -13.99 -81.58
N GLU A 2 13.39 -13.43 -80.37
CA GLU A 2 14.51 -12.55 -79.93
C GLU A 2 14.44 -11.24 -80.69
N ASP A 3 14.46 -10.03 -80.15
CA ASP A 3 14.41 -9.40 -78.83
C ASP A 3 14.21 -7.91 -79.19
N ASN A 4 13.47 -7.10 -78.43
CA ASN A 4 14.00 -5.78 -78.06
C ASN A 4 13.21 -5.09 -76.95
N TYR A 5 13.98 -4.34 -76.18
CA TYR A 5 13.86 -4.03 -74.76
C TYR A 5 13.43 -2.57 -74.55
N ASP A 6 12.53 -2.39 -73.59
CA ASP A 6 12.38 -1.32 -72.59
C ASP A 6 12.60 0.17 -72.92
N SER A 7 11.61 0.96 -72.49
CA SER A 7 11.76 2.37 -72.12
C SER A 7 10.95 2.60 -70.84
N GLU A 8 11.53 2.25 -69.69
CA GLU A 8 10.95 2.51 -68.38
C GLU A 8 11.43 3.87 -67.85
N VAL A 9 10.45 4.73 -67.58
CA VAL A 9 10.59 6.10 -67.08
C VAL A 9 11.00 6.06 -65.61
N THR A 10 12.14 6.65 -65.29
CA THR A 10 12.61 6.86 -63.91
C THR A 10 11.91 8.08 -63.30
N PRO A 11 11.26 7.97 -62.12
CA PRO A 11 10.94 9.15 -61.33
C PRO A 11 12.12 9.49 -60.40
N MET A 12 12.55 10.75 -60.48
CA MET A 12 13.50 11.35 -59.56
C MET A 12 12.95 11.31 -58.12
N ILE A 13 13.58 10.51 -57.25
CA ILE A 13 13.38 10.61 -55.81
C ILE A 13 14.14 11.84 -55.32
N GLN A 14 13.41 12.92 -55.11
CA GLN A 14 13.86 14.12 -54.44
C GLN A 14 14.22 13.77 -52.99
N SER A 15 15.49 13.91 -52.65
CA SER A 15 15.98 13.79 -51.29
C SER A 15 15.51 15.00 -50.48
N ASP A 16 14.59 14.78 -49.55
CA ASP A 16 14.18 15.82 -48.61
C ASP A 16 15.39 16.26 -47.76
N PRO A 17 15.65 17.58 -47.66
CA PRO A 17 16.75 18.09 -46.86
C PRO A 17 16.43 17.87 -45.38
N SER A 18 17.34 17.16 -44.72
CA SER A 18 17.49 17.05 -43.27
C SER A 18 16.97 18.30 -42.54
N LEU A 19 15.81 18.16 -41.90
CA LEU A 19 15.29 19.14 -40.94
C LEU A 19 16.24 19.13 -39.73
N ASN A 20 17.32 19.91 -39.81
CA ASN A 20 18.30 20.12 -38.76
C ASN A 20 17.63 20.89 -37.61
N LEU A 21 16.87 20.17 -36.78
CA LEU A 21 16.46 20.68 -35.48
C LEU A 21 17.71 20.78 -34.60
N SER A 22 17.97 21.98 -34.07
CA SER A 22 19.10 22.21 -33.16
C SER A 22 19.12 21.17 -32.03
N PRO A 23 20.30 20.60 -31.68
CA PRO A 23 20.43 19.52 -30.70
C PRO A 23 19.82 19.87 -29.32
N THR A 24 19.73 21.15 -28.98
CA THR A 24 19.08 21.66 -27.76
C THR A 24 17.56 21.43 -27.74
N LYS A 25 16.84 21.61 -28.84
CA LYS A 25 15.38 21.36 -28.90
C LYS A 25 15.05 19.87 -28.81
N GLN A 26 15.89 19.03 -29.43
CA GLN A 26 15.73 17.57 -29.41
C GLN A 26 15.99 17.01 -28.00
N ASN A 27 17.02 17.51 -27.32
CA ASN A 27 17.32 17.13 -25.93
C ASN A 27 16.22 17.57 -24.94
N ASN A 28 15.63 18.76 -25.13
CA ASN A 28 14.53 19.23 -24.29
C ASN A 28 13.24 18.41 -24.50
N PHE A 29 12.96 17.97 -25.73
CA PHE A 29 11.79 17.14 -26.03
C PHE A 29 11.94 15.72 -25.47
N VAL A 30 13.14 15.14 -25.52
CA VAL A 30 13.45 13.82 -24.96
C VAL A 30 13.42 13.85 -23.42
N ASN A 31 13.98 14.88 -22.79
CA ASN A 31 13.94 15.03 -21.33
C ASN A 31 12.49 15.24 -20.80
N ASN A 32 11.69 16.06 -21.49
CA ASN A 32 10.28 16.24 -21.13
C ASN A 32 9.45 14.95 -21.27
N ARG A 33 9.73 14.10 -22.27
CA ARG A 33 9.07 12.78 -22.39
C ARG A 33 9.50 11.80 -21.29
N LYS A 34 10.79 11.81 -20.92
CA LYS A 34 11.35 10.90 -19.89
C LYS A 34 10.86 11.26 -18.48
N GLN A 35 10.73 12.55 -18.18
CA GLN A 35 10.14 13.05 -16.93
C GLN A 35 8.64 12.74 -16.84
N ASN A 36 7.91 12.83 -17.96
CA ASN A 36 6.48 12.48 -18.01
C ASN A 36 6.23 10.96 -17.88
N SER A 37 7.15 10.11 -18.34
CA SER A 37 7.07 8.64 -18.22
C SER A 37 7.29 8.13 -16.78
N ASN A 38 8.30 8.64 -16.07
CA ASN A 38 8.55 8.29 -14.67
C ASN A 38 7.38 8.68 -13.74
N ASN A 39 6.74 9.82 -14.03
CA ASN A 39 5.56 10.27 -13.30
C ASN A 39 4.36 9.34 -13.54
N ARG A 40 4.19 8.78 -14.75
CA ARG A 40 3.10 7.83 -15.05
C ARG A 40 3.25 6.49 -14.34
N LEU A 41 4.49 5.99 -14.21
CA LEU A 41 4.74 4.73 -13.51
C LEU A 41 4.46 4.83 -12.01
N PHE A 42 4.96 5.89 -11.37
CA PHE A 42 4.66 6.19 -9.97
C PHE A 42 3.15 6.38 -9.74
N THR A 43 2.48 7.04 -10.70
CA THR A 43 1.01 7.19 -10.69
C THR A 43 0.29 5.84 -10.78
N SER A 44 0.81 4.88 -11.55
CA SER A 44 0.20 3.54 -11.68
C SER A 44 0.27 2.70 -10.40
N PHE A 45 1.41 2.67 -9.72
CA PHE A 45 1.53 1.98 -8.42
C PHE A 45 0.70 2.65 -7.34
N LEU A 46 0.65 3.98 -7.35
CA LEU A 46 -0.23 4.75 -6.47
C LEU A 46 -1.70 4.40 -6.73
N ILE A 47 -2.12 4.26 -7.99
CA ILE A 47 -3.49 3.86 -8.34
C ILE A 47 -3.79 2.44 -7.84
N LEU A 48 -2.91 1.46 -8.05
CA LEU A 48 -3.12 0.09 -7.57
C LEU A 48 -3.22 0.01 -6.04
N PHE A 49 -2.39 0.77 -5.34
CA PHE A 49 -2.43 0.87 -3.90
C PHE A 49 -3.72 1.56 -3.41
N LEU A 50 -4.15 2.63 -4.08
CA LEU A 50 -5.43 3.29 -3.80
C LEU A 50 -6.63 2.37 -4.08
N VAL A 51 -6.57 1.52 -5.10
CA VAL A 51 -7.58 0.50 -5.39
C VAL A 51 -7.61 -0.56 -4.28
N PHE A 52 -6.45 -1.02 -3.80
CA PHE A 52 -6.40 -1.95 -2.67
C PHE A 52 -6.99 -1.36 -1.39
N ILE A 53 -6.66 -0.09 -1.09
CA ILE A 53 -7.26 0.65 0.01
C ILE A 53 -8.78 0.76 -0.18
N PHE A 54 -9.24 1.08 -1.38
CA PHE A 54 -10.67 1.18 -1.68
C PHE A 54 -11.39 -0.15 -1.43
N ILE A 55 -10.80 -1.27 -1.86
CA ILE A 55 -11.33 -2.63 -1.61
C ILE A 55 -11.39 -2.91 -0.11
N ALA A 56 -10.32 -2.60 0.63
CA ALA A 56 -10.28 -2.79 2.08
C ALA A 56 -11.34 -1.93 2.81
N ILE A 57 -11.52 -0.68 2.39
CA ILE A 57 -12.52 0.24 2.93
C ILE A 57 -13.94 -0.23 2.67
N VAL A 58 -14.22 -0.88 1.53
CA VAL A 58 -15.53 -1.45 1.20
C VAL A 58 -15.75 -2.80 1.90
N ALA A 59 -14.70 -3.57 2.15
CA ALA A 59 -14.80 -4.85 2.84
C ALA A 59 -15.24 -4.72 4.31
N VAL A 60 -14.79 -3.67 5.01
CA VAL A 60 -15.14 -3.40 6.42
C VAL A 60 -16.66 -3.24 6.66
N PRO A 61 -17.41 -2.37 5.93
CA PRO A 61 -18.85 -2.25 6.13
C PRO A 61 -19.64 -3.49 5.71
N ILE A 62 -19.15 -4.26 4.74
CA ILE A 62 -19.74 -5.56 4.39
C ILE A 62 -19.58 -6.52 5.58
N LEU A 63 -18.39 -6.57 6.19
CA LEU A 63 -18.15 -7.39 7.37
C LEU A 63 -19.04 -6.99 8.56
N GLN A 64 -19.27 -5.69 8.77
CA GLN A 64 -20.20 -5.19 9.79
C GLN A 64 -21.63 -5.70 9.58
N ILE A 65 -22.13 -5.66 8.34
CA ILE A 65 -23.46 -6.19 7.98
C ILE A 65 -23.53 -7.71 8.19
N VAL A 66 -22.50 -8.44 7.77
CA VAL A 66 -22.45 -9.91 7.88
C VAL A 66 -22.38 -10.35 9.34
N LEU A 67 -21.47 -9.78 10.13
CA LEU A 67 -21.35 -10.13 11.56
C LEU A 67 -22.59 -9.71 12.35
N GLY A 68 -23.16 -8.54 12.06
CA GLY A 68 -24.38 -8.10 12.72
C GLY A 68 -25.59 -8.99 12.39
N SER A 69 -25.68 -9.52 11.17
CA SER A 69 -26.78 -10.41 10.75
C SER A 69 -26.62 -11.84 11.23
N LEU A 70 -25.42 -12.44 11.12
CA LEU A 70 -25.13 -13.81 11.57
C LEU A 70 -25.40 -14.00 13.06
N TYR A 71 -25.11 -12.97 13.85
CA TYR A 71 -25.14 -13.04 15.31
C TYR A 71 -26.19 -12.13 15.94
N ILE A 72 -27.25 -11.82 15.18
CA ILE A 72 -28.33 -10.93 15.63
C ILE A 72 -28.99 -11.41 16.93
N ASN A 73 -29.04 -12.73 17.14
CA ASN A 73 -29.62 -13.36 18.33
C ASN A 73 -28.57 -13.76 19.38
N GLU A 74 -27.27 -13.59 19.10
CA GLU A 74 -26.18 -14.02 19.99
C GLU A 74 -25.63 -12.89 20.87
N CYS A 75 -26.46 -11.89 21.19
CA CYS A 75 -26.14 -10.79 22.09
C CYS A 75 -27.35 -10.42 22.99
N PRO A 76 -27.75 -11.30 23.93
CA PRO A 76 -28.89 -11.07 24.80
C PRO A 76 -28.74 -9.86 25.74
N ILE A 77 -27.50 -9.43 26.03
CA ILE A 77 -27.23 -8.23 26.85
C ILE A 77 -27.88 -6.96 26.27
N ASP A 78 -27.83 -6.80 24.95
CA ASP A 78 -28.52 -5.74 24.24
C ASP A 78 -28.63 -6.10 22.74
N HIS A 79 -29.83 -6.48 22.32
CA HIS A 79 -30.17 -6.82 20.93
C HIS A 79 -29.94 -5.66 19.95
N ARG A 80 -29.75 -4.43 20.45
CA ARG A 80 -29.49 -3.26 19.62
C ARG A 80 -28.06 -3.17 19.13
N ILE A 81 -27.11 -3.91 19.72
CA ILE A 81 -25.70 -3.89 19.32
C ILE A 81 -25.48 -4.50 17.94
N PRO A 82 -26.00 -5.71 17.62
CA PRO A 82 -25.93 -6.23 16.25
C PRO A 82 -26.66 -5.35 15.23
N ILE A 83 -27.83 -4.78 15.60
CA ILE A 83 -28.60 -3.87 14.75
C ILE A 83 -27.80 -2.59 14.46
N TYR A 84 -27.14 -2.04 15.49
CA TYR A 84 -26.22 -0.91 15.34
C TYR A 84 -25.15 -1.21 14.30
N LEU A 85 -24.54 -2.40 14.35
CA LEU A 85 -23.48 -2.81 13.45
C LEU A 85 -23.97 -2.92 11.98
N ILE A 86 -25.15 -3.50 11.76
CA ILE A 86 -25.76 -3.62 10.42
C ILE A 86 -26.03 -2.22 9.85
N VAL A 87 -26.69 -1.36 10.62
CA VAL A 87 -27.06 -0.02 10.17
C VAL A 87 -25.84 0.87 9.99
N ALA A 88 -24.80 0.73 10.83
CA ALA A 88 -23.53 1.45 10.67
C ALA A 88 -22.80 1.04 9.38
N GLY A 89 -22.73 -0.26 9.07
CA GLY A 89 -22.16 -0.76 7.82
C GLY A 89 -22.94 -0.28 6.60
N GLY A 90 -24.27 -0.38 6.63
CA GLY A 90 -25.15 0.09 5.55
C GLY A 90 -25.06 1.60 5.33
N ALA A 91 -25.08 2.41 6.39
CA ALA A 91 -24.95 3.85 6.31
C ALA A 91 -23.58 4.28 5.75
N THR A 92 -22.52 3.54 6.09
CA THR A 92 -21.17 3.77 5.55
C THR A 92 -21.12 3.50 4.04
N LEU A 93 -21.78 2.44 3.55
CA LEU A 93 -21.91 2.19 2.10
C LEU A 93 -22.70 3.29 1.39
N ILE A 94 -23.80 3.75 1.98
CA ILE A 94 -24.60 4.86 1.45
C ILE A 94 -23.76 6.14 1.35
N LEU A 95 -22.93 6.43 2.36
CA LEU A 95 -22.01 7.56 2.32
C LEU A 95 -21.00 7.44 1.17
N PHE A 96 -20.44 6.26 0.92
CA PHE A 96 -19.56 6.06 -0.25
C PHE A 96 -20.28 6.28 -1.58
N ILE A 97 -21.53 5.83 -1.69
CA ILE A 97 -22.34 6.06 -2.90
C ILE A 97 -22.60 7.55 -3.08
N THR A 98 -22.97 8.30 -2.03
CA THR A 98 -23.17 9.75 -2.13
C THR A 98 -21.88 10.51 -2.46
N LEU A 99 -20.72 10.03 -2.01
CA LEU A 99 -19.41 10.58 -2.36
C LEU A 99 -19.04 10.30 -3.83
N ALA A 100 -19.35 9.11 -4.35
CA ALA A 100 -19.18 8.81 -5.76
C ALA A 100 -20.08 9.70 -6.63
N MET A 101 -21.33 9.92 -6.20
CA MET A 101 -22.27 10.83 -6.87
C MET A 101 -21.77 12.27 -6.91
N LYS A 102 -21.09 12.75 -5.85
CA LYS A 102 -20.40 14.05 -5.84
C LYS A 102 -19.35 14.17 -6.94
N ILE A 103 -18.54 13.12 -7.15
CA ILE A 103 -17.47 13.11 -8.16
C ILE A 103 -18.07 13.15 -9.57
N ILE A 104 -19.17 12.44 -9.79
CA ILE A 104 -19.84 12.37 -11.10
C ILE A 104 -20.62 13.67 -11.39
N MET A 105 -21.27 14.26 -10.38
CA MET A 105 -22.12 15.44 -10.51
C MET A 105 -21.42 16.72 -10.03
N GLU A 106 -20.15 16.91 -10.38
CA GLU A 106 -19.32 18.05 -9.95
C GLU A 106 -20.00 19.42 -10.17
N LYS A 107 -20.81 19.53 -11.23
CA LYS A 107 -21.48 20.77 -11.64
C LYS A 107 -22.80 21.06 -10.93
N SER A 108 -23.41 20.06 -10.28
CA SER A 108 -24.73 20.21 -9.64
C SER A 108 -24.62 20.25 -8.12
N SER A 109 -25.29 21.20 -7.48
CA SER A 109 -25.36 21.24 -6.00
C SER A 109 -26.33 20.22 -5.41
N LEU A 110 -27.00 19.40 -6.24
CA LEU A 110 -28.04 18.46 -5.82
C LEU A 110 -27.51 17.35 -4.90
N TRP A 111 -26.22 17.00 -4.97
CA TRP A 111 -25.62 15.95 -4.12
C TRP A 111 -25.42 16.38 -2.66
N ILE A 112 -25.44 17.69 -2.37
CA ILE A 112 -25.16 18.25 -1.04
C ILE A 112 -26.24 17.83 -0.04
N ILE A 113 -27.50 17.86 -0.45
CA ILE A 113 -28.67 17.56 0.40
C ILE A 113 -28.66 16.08 0.85
N PRO A 114 -28.62 15.08 -0.06
CA PRO A 114 -28.60 13.67 0.36
C PRO A 114 -27.32 13.31 1.11
N HIS A 115 -26.16 13.89 0.75
CA HIS A 115 -24.93 13.66 1.48
C HIS A 115 -24.97 14.24 2.89
N GLY A 116 -25.47 15.47 3.05
CA GLY A 116 -25.66 16.11 4.36
C GLY A 116 -26.62 15.31 5.25
N LEU A 117 -27.73 14.84 4.69
CA LEU A 117 -28.70 14.01 5.41
C LEU A 117 -28.09 12.68 5.85
N ALA A 118 -27.33 12.01 4.97
CA ALA A 118 -26.64 10.76 5.29
C ALA A 118 -25.61 10.97 6.41
N VAL A 119 -24.85 12.08 6.39
CA VAL A 119 -23.89 12.42 7.45
C VAL A 119 -24.60 12.68 8.78
N LEU A 120 -25.69 13.46 8.78
CA LEU A 120 -26.47 13.74 9.99
C LEU A 120 -27.06 12.45 10.59
N PHE A 121 -27.58 11.57 9.75
CA PHE A 121 -28.05 10.24 10.18
C PHE A 121 -26.90 9.42 10.80
N CYS A 122 -25.73 9.38 10.17
CA CYS A 122 -24.57 8.66 10.70
C CYS A 122 -24.11 9.22 12.05
N LEU A 123 -24.14 10.55 12.24
CA LEU A 123 -23.82 11.19 13.51
C LEU A 123 -24.81 10.80 14.61
N GLY A 124 -26.11 10.87 14.33
CA GLY A 124 -27.15 10.43 15.27
C GLY A 124 -26.99 8.96 15.65
N TRP A 125 -26.78 8.09 14.64
CA TRP A 125 -26.62 6.65 14.84
C TRP A 125 -25.34 6.29 15.60
N PHE A 126 -24.25 7.05 15.38
CA PHE A 126 -23.01 6.89 16.13
C PHE A 126 -23.20 7.23 17.61
N ILE A 127 -23.90 8.31 17.92
CA ILE A 127 -24.19 8.72 19.31
C ILE A 127 -25.03 7.65 20.00
N THR A 128 -26.11 7.17 19.37
CA THR A 128 -26.95 6.12 19.94
C THR A 128 -26.19 4.82 20.14
N GLY A 129 -25.38 4.42 19.16
CA GLY A 129 -24.54 3.23 19.26
C GLY A 129 -23.49 3.31 20.36
N SER A 130 -22.86 4.48 20.54
CA SER A 130 -21.91 4.73 21.62
C SER A 130 -22.55 4.45 22.98
N VAL A 131 -23.76 4.97 23.21
CA VAL A 131 -24.49 4.76 24.48
C VAL A 131 -24.76 3.27 24.72
N TRP A 132 -25.25 2.54 23.71
CA TRP A 132 -25.55 1.10 23.83
C TRP A 132 -24.28 0.28 24.12
N ILE A 133 -23.19 0.54 23.40
CA ILE A 133 -21.93 -0.19 23.55
C ILE A 133 -21.28 0.09 24.90
N PHE A 134 -21.20 1.36 25.33
CA PHE A 134 -20.61 1.70 26.63
C PHE A 134 -21.45 1.19 27.81
N HIS A 135 -22.78 1.22 27.68
CA HIS A 135 -23.67 0.63 28.68
C HIS A 135 -23.42 -0.89 28.81
N ALA A 136 -23.33 -1.61 27.69
CA ALA A 136 -23.07 -3.05 27.68
C ALA A 136 -21.65 -3.42 28.13
N LYS A 137 -20.63 -2.61 27.82
CA LYS A 137 -19.22 -2.88 28.15
C LYS A 137 -18.98 -3.14 29.64
N SER A 138 -19.71 -2.44 30.52
CA SER A 138 -19.58 -2.61 31.97
C SER A 138 -20.11 -3.95 32.49
N LYS A 139 -20.95 -4.64 31.71
CA LYS A 139 -21.71 -5.83 32.11
C LYS A 139 -21.43 -7.06 31.23
N VAL A 140 -20.73 -6.90 30.11
CA VAL A 140 -20.58 -7.94 29.09
C VAL A 140 -19.69 -9.09 29.56
N GLN A 141 -20.13 -10.31 29.28
CA GLN A 141 -19.36 -11.53 29.43
C GLN A 141 -19.19 -12.21 28.05
N HIS A 142 -17.98 -12.66 27.75
CA HIS A 142 -17.63 -13.29 26.48
C HIS A 142 -17.55 -14.81 26.54
N TYR A 143 -17.55 -15.37 27.75
CA TYR A 143 -17.77 -16.80 27.97
C TYR A 143 -19.25 -17.10 27.74
N ARG A 144 -19.60 -18.27 27.19
CA ARG A 144 -20.99 -18.67 26.92
C ARG A 144 -21.54 -19.54 28.06
N PRO A 145 -22.06 -19.00 29.18
CA PRO A 145 -23.04 -19.70 29.98
C PRO A 145 -24.34 -19.71 29.19
N ASP A 146 -24.91 -20.89 28.98
CA ASP A 146 -26.05 -21.14 28.08
C ASP A 146 -27.32 -20.29 28.36
N ILE A 147 -27.37 -19.49 29.43
CA ILE A 147 -28.55 -18.69 29.84
C ILE A 147 -28.17 -17.34 30.49
N SER A 148 -26.97 -16.78 30.26
CA SER A 148 -26.63 -15.49 30.88
C SER A 148 -27.18 -14.29 30.07
N SER A 149 -27.98 -13.45 30.71
CA SER A 149 -28.47 -12.18 30.14
C SER A 149 -27.36 -11.15 29.89
N THR A 150 -26.13 -11.44 30.34
CA THR A 150 -24.93 -10.62 30.18
C THR A 150 -24.02 -11.09 29.05
N TYR A 151 -24.36 -12.17 28.35
CA TYR A 151 -23.55 -12.69 27.25
C TYR A 151 -23.65 -11.81 25.99
N CYS A 152 -22.52 -11.64 25.30
CA CYS A 152 -22.51 -11.19 23.91
C CYS A 152 -21.32 -11.81 23.18
N GLN A 153 -21.58 -12.28 21.96
CA GLN A 153 -20.55 -12.90 21.14
C GLN A 153 -19.38 -11.93 20.87
N TYR A 154 -18.17 -12.41 21.12
CA TYR A 154 -16.94 -11.61 21.11
C TYR A 154 -16.72 -10.85 19.79
N SER A 155 -16.93 -11.51 18.66
CA SER A 155 -16.70 -10.94 17.32
C SER A 155 -17.61 -9.74 17.03
N VAL A 156 -18.90 -9.83 17.37
CA VAL A 156 -19.87 -8.74 17.18
C VAL A 156 -19.55 -7.56 18.08
N PHE A 157 -19.33 -7.83 19.36
CA PHE A 157 -19.08 -6.80 20.36
C PHE A 157 -17.81 -6.00 20.03
N ASN A 158 -16.72 -6.69 19.66
CA ASN A 158 -15.48 -6.04 19.28
C ASN A 158 -15.58 -5.31 17.95
N CYS A 159 -16.32 -5.84 16.97
CA CYS A 159 -16.55 -5.13 15.71
C CYS A 159 -17.34 -3.84 15.95
N ALA A 160 -18.40 -3.90 16.77
CA ALA A 160 -19.18 -2.72 17.18
C ALA A 160 -18.33 -1.72 17.99
N PHE A 161 -17.54 -2.18 18.94
CA PHE A 161 -16.64 -1.33 19.72
C PHE A 161 -15.55 -0.68 18.84
N SER A 162 -14.96 -1.42 17.90
CA SER A 162 -13.96 -0.90 16.96
C SER A 162 -14.54 0.15 16.01
N THR A 163 -15.82 0.01 15.64
CA THR A 163 -16.55 0.97 14.81
C THR A 163 -16.60 2.37 15.46
N LEU A 164 -16.50 2.45 16.79
CA LEU A 164 -16.43 3.73 17.51
C LEU A 164 -15.13 4.51 17.24
N PHE A 165 -14.01 3.81 16.99
CA PHE A 165 -12.69 4.41 16.77
C PHE A 165 -12.35 4.61 15.30
N ILE A 166 -12.93 3.79 14.42
CA ILE A 166 -12.68 3.86 12.98
C ILE A 166 -13.40 5.06 12.34
N ASN A 167 -14.48 5.55 12.94
CA ASN A 167 -15.23 6.69 12.40
C ASN A 167 -14.49 8.02 12.67
N PRO A 168 -13.86 8.67 11.67
CA PRO A 168 -12.95 9.80 11.90
C PRO A 168 -13.66 11.09 12.32
N SER A 169 -14.99 11.12 12.25
CA SER A 169 -15.82 12.32 12.38
C SER A 169 -15.83 12.94 13.79
N LEU A 170 -15.30 12.26 14.81
CA LEU A 170 -15.40 12.69 16.22
C LEU A 170 -14.13 12.49 17.05
N ASN A 171 -12.93 12.61 16.47
CA ASN A 171 -11.73 12.75 17.30
C ASN A 171 -11.57 14.20 17.80
N LEU A 172 -12.50 14.65 18.64
CA LEU A 172 -12.44 15.93 19.36
C LEU A 172 -11.98 15.66 20.79
N SER A 173 -10.66 15.75 20.98
CA SER A 173 -10.08 16.05 22.30
C SER A 173 -10.43 17.50 22.66
N PRO A 174 -10.96 17.79 23.87
CA PRO A 174 -11.42 19.12 24.21
C PRO A 174 -10.31 19.94 24.86
N THR A 175 -9.56 20.72 24.08
CA THR A 175 -8.89 21.90 24.64
C THR A 175 -8.91 23.08 23.66
N LYS A 176 -9.77 24.05 23.99
CA LYS A 176 -9.59 25.51 23.85
C LYS A 176 -9.01 26.02 22.51
N GLN A 177 -9.85 26.68 21.69
CA GLN A 177 -9.76 28.14 21.51
C GLN A 177 -10.90 28.70 20.65
N ASN A 178 -11.59 29.67 21.23
CA ASN A 178 -12.57 30.53 20.58
C ASN A 178 -11.87 31.57 19.69
N ASN A 179 -12.58 31.97 18.63
CA ASN A 179 -12.51 33.24 17.91
C ASN A 179 -11.28 33.52 17.02
N PHE A 180 -11.16 32.84 15.86
CA PHE A 180 -10.51 33.41 14.65
C PHE A 180 -10.77 32.58 13.36
N VAL A 181 -12.02 32.25 13.01
CA VAL A 181 -12.30 31.39 11.84
C VAL A 181 -13.49 31.91 11.02
N ASN A 182 -13.29 32.99 10.26
CA ASN A 182 -14.17 33.29 9.12
C ASN A 182 -13.45 33.34 7.76
N ASN A 183 -12.13 33.12 7.68
CA ASN A 183 -11.38 33.12 6.41
C ASN A 183 -10.59 31.82 6.11
N ARG A 184 -10.93 30.66 6.71
CA ARG A 184 -10.18 29.40 6.52
C ARG A 184 -10.96 28.22 5.91
N LYS A 185 -12.18 28.41 5.43
CA LYS A 185 -13.05 27.27 5.05
C LYS A 185 -12.72 26.60 3.71
N GLN A 186 -11.92 27.22 2.84
CA GLN A 186 -11.47 26.60 1.57
C GLN A 186 -10.12 25.85 1.68
N ASN A 187 -9.41 25.97 2.82
CA ASN A 187 -8.08 25.38 3.04
C ASN A 187 -8.10 24.18 4.04
N SER A 188 -9.27 23.80 4.58
CA SER A 188 -9.37 22.79 5.63
C SER A 188 -9.49 21.35 5.09
N ASN A 189 -10.17 21.16 3.96
CA ASN A 189 -10.43 19.83 3.40
C ASN A 189 -9.17 19.22 2.75
N ASN A 190 -8.32 20.07 2.17
CA ASN A 190 -7.01 19.67 1.67
C ASN A 190 -6.07 19.34 2.84
N LYS A 191 -6.12 20.08 3.96
CA LYS A 191 -5.24 19.86 5.10
C LYS A 191 -5.45 18.52 5.80
N LEU A 192 -6.69 18.02 5.93
CA LEU A 192 -6.95 16.73 6.56
C LEU A 192 -6.45 15.57 5.68
N PHE A 193 -6.76 15.61 4.37
CA PHE A 193 -6.29 14.60 3.41
C PHE A 193 -4.76 14.63 3.25
N THR A 194 -4.16 15.82 3.18
CA THR A 194 -2.71 16.00 3.18
C THR A 194 -2.09 15.50 4.50
N SER A 195 -2.75 15.65 5.64
CA SER A 195 -2.25 15.13 6.92
C SER A 195 -2.20 13.59 6.95
N PHE A 196 -3.24 12.91 6.46
CA PHE A 196 -3.24 11.45 6.39
C PHE A 196 -2.21 10.92 5.38
N LEU A 197 -2.07 11.60 4.24
CA LEU A 197 -1.06 11.28 3.24
C LEU A 197 0.36 11.44 3.80
N ILE A 198 0.62 12.51 4.56
CA ILE A 198 1.92 12.74 5.21
C ILE A 198 2.20 11.66 6.25
N LEU A 199 1.23 11.30 7.10
CA LEU A 199 1.39 10.22 8.09
C LEU A 199 1.70 8.87 7.42
N PHE A 200 1.03 8.59 6.30
CA PHE A 200 1.27 7.39 5.51
C PHE A 200 2.67 7.38 4.86
N LEU A 201 3.10 8.50 4.29
CA LEU A 201 4.45 8.65 3.73
C LEU A 201 5.53 8.51 4.81
N VAL A 202 5.30 9.05 6.01
CA VAL A 202 6.18 8.87 7.17
C VAL A 202 6.24 7.40 7.60
N PHE A 203 5.11 6.70 7.63
CA PHE A 203 5.08 5.27 7.95
C PHE A 203 5.84 4.41 6.92
N ILE A 204 5.70 4.71 5.63
CA ILE A 204 6.49 4.06 4.58
C ILE A 204 7.98 4.33 4.79
N PHE A 205 8.35 5.59 5.03
CA PHE A 205 9.74 5.98 5.25
C PHE A 205 10.36 5.23 6.44
N ILE A 206 9.64 5.13 7.56
CA ILE A 206 10.06 4.36 8.73
C ILE A 206 10.22 2.89 8.37
N SER A 207 9.28 2.30 7.63
CA SER A 207 9.32 0.88 7.24
C SER A 207 10.50 0.57 6.31
N ILE A 208 10.81 1.47 5.37
CA ILE A 208 11.94 1.34 4.44
C ILE A 208 13.28 1.31 5.19
N VAL A 209 13.39 1.99 6.34
CA VAL A 209 14.61 1.99 7.16
C VAL A 209 14.61 0.84 8.16
N ALA A 210 13.46 0.54 8.77
CA ALA A 210 13.34 -0.49 9.82
C ALA A 210 13.54 -1.91 9.28
N VAL A 211 13.03 -2.22 8.09
CA VAL A 211 13.13 -3.57 7.50
C VAL A 211 14.58 -3.97 7.20
N PRO A 212 15.42 -3.14 6.55
CA PRO A 212 16.84 -3.45 6.36
C PRO A 212 17.63 -3.61 7.65
N ILE A 213 17.33 -2.80 8.67
CA ILE A 213 17.95 -2.95 9.99
C ILE A 213 17.58 -4.30 10.59
N LEU A 214 16.30 -4.69 10.52
CA LEU A 214 15.83 -5.98 11.00
C LEU A 214 16.51 -7.15 10.26
N GLN A 215 16.71 -7.05 8.94
CA GLN A 215 17.44 -8.03 8.15
C GLN A 215 18.89 -8.22 8.65
N ILE A 216 19.59 -7.12 8.91
CA ILE A 216 20.96 -7.14 9.45
C ILE A 216 20.98 -7.77 10.84
N VAL A 217 20.06 -7.37 11.71
CA VAL A 217 19.97 -7.86 13.10
C VAL A 217 19.64 -9.35 13.14
N LEU A 218 18.60 -9.79 12.44
CA LEU A 218 18.22 -11.21 12.40
C LEU A 218 19.31 -12.07 11.76
N GLY A 219 19.91 -11.62 10.66
CA GLY A 219 21.00 -12.34 10.02
C GLY A 219 22.23 -12.46 10.92
N SER A 220 22.53 -11.43 11.73
CA SER A 220 23.68 -11.43 12.65
C SER A 220 23.43 -12.27 13.91
N LEU A 221 22.25 -12.13 14.53
CA LEU A 221 21.90 -12.85 15.77
C LEU A 221 21.86 -14.37 15.55
N TYR A 222 21.38 -14.78 14.39
CA TYR A 222 21.13 -16.19 14.06
C TYR A 222 22.09 -16.72 12.99
N ILE A 223 23.27 -16.11 12.87
CA ILE A 223 24.27 -16.49 11.84
C ILE A 223 24.68 -17.97 11.92
N ASN A 224 24.66 -18.55 13.13
CA ASN A 224 24.99 -19.94 13.38
C ASN A 224 23.74 -20.84 13.55
N GLU A 225 22.53 -20.28 13.54
CA GLU A 225 21.29 -21.03 13.76
C GLU A 225 20.60 -21.47 12.45
N CYS A 226 21.39 -21.68 11.39
CA CYS A 226 20.91 -22.19 10.10
C CYS A 226 21.94 -23.15 9.47
N PRO A 227 22.15 -24.35 10.06
CA PRO A 227 23.12 -25.33 9.57
C PRO A 227 22.80 -25.88 8.16
N ILE A 228 21.54 -25.81 7.71
CA ILE A 228 21.16 -26.23 6.36
C ILE A 228 21.90 -25.47 5.26
N ASP A 229 22.09 -24.16 5.45
CA ASP A 229 22.92 -23.33 4.59
C ASP A 229 23.29 -22.03 5.33
N HIS A 230 24.53 -21.95 5.78
CA HIS A 230 25.10 -20.78 6.45
C HIS A 230 25.10 -19.51 5.58
N ARG A 231 24.83 -19.63 4.27
CA ARG A 231 24.76 -18.48 3.35
C ARG A 231 23.43 -17.73 3.47
N ILE A 232 22.38 -18.33 4.04
CA ILE A 232 21.06 -17.69 4.17
C ILE A 232 21.11 -16.48 5.15
N PRO A 233 21.67 -16.60 6.37
CA PRO A 233 21.86 -15.43 7.23
C PRO A 233 22.76 -14.36 6.59
N ILE A 234 23.84 -14.76 5.90
CA ILE A 234 24.75 -13.85 5.20
C ILE A 234 24.02 -13.10 4.07
N TYR A 235 23.18 -13.81 3.30
CA TYR A 235 22.30 -13.21 2.31
C TYR A 235 21.46 -12.10 2.90
N LEU A 236 20.85 -12.35 4.06
CA LEU A 236 19.99 -11.39 4.74
C LEU A 236 20.75 -10.13 5.19
N ILE A 237 21.95 -10.30 5.77
CA ILE A 237 22.81 -9.18 6.20
C ILE A 237 23.18 -8.30 5.01
N VAL A 238 23.67 -8.92 3.94
CA VAL A 238 24.14 -8.19 2.74
C VAL A 238 22.97 -7.56 2.00
N ALA A 239 21.80 -8.20 1.93
CA ALA A 239 20.60 -7.63 1.32
C ALA A 239 20.10 -6.38 2.07
N GLY A 240 20.07 -6.42 3.40
CA GLY A 240 19.73 -5.27 4.23
C GLY A 240 20.74 -4.13 4.08
N GLY A 241 22.04 -4.44 4.18
CA GLY A 241 23.10 -3.46 3.98
C GLY A 241 23.06 -2.80 2.59
N ALA A 242 22.90 -3.60 1.53
CA ALA A 242 22.82 -3.09 0.17
C ALA A 242 21.58 -2.23 -0.07
N THR A 243 20.46 -2.54 0.58
CA THR A 243 19.22 -1.73 0.52
C THR A 243 19.41 -0.37 1.21
N LEU A 244 20.11 -0.32 2.35
CA LEU A 244 20.47 0.94 3.00
C LEU A 244 21.40 1.79 2.12
N ILE A 245 22.41 1.17 1.50
CA ILE A 245 23.33 1.88 0.58
C ILE A 245 22.57 2.43 -0.63
N LEU A 246 21.65 1.64 -1.21
CA LEU A 246 20.78 2.10 -2.29
C LEU A 246 19.93 3.29 -1.87
N PHE A 247 19.37 3.27 -0.65
CA PHE A 247 18.59 4.38 -0.13
C PHE A 247 19.43 5.66 0.03
N ILE A 248 20.65 5.54 0.56
CA ILE A 248 21.57 6.67 0.71
C ILE A 248 21.96 7.24 -0.66
N THR A 249 22.31 6.38 -1.62
CA THR A 249 22.67 6.84 -2.98
C THR A 249 21.50 7.49 -3.71
N LEU A 250 20.26 7.03 -3.47
CA LEU A 250 19.04 7.67 -3.98
C LEU A 250 18.80 9.04 -3.34
N ALA A 251 18.94 9.16 -2.02
CA ALA A 251 18.79 10.42 -1.30
C ALA A 251 19.83 11.46 -1.79
N MET A 252 21.08 11.03 -1.95
CA MET A 252 22.15 11.88 -2.47
C MET A 252 21.90 12.32 -3.92
N LYS A 253 21.32 11.45 -4.77
CA LYS A 253 20.90 11.79 -6.13
C LYS A 253 19.81 12.87 -6.16
N ILE A 254 18.88 12.86 -5.20
CA ILE A 254 17.82 13.88 -5.09
C ILE A 254 18.42 15.23 -4.68
N ILE A 255 19.39 15.24 -3.76
CA ILE A 255 20.03 16.47 -3.27
C ILE A 255 20.92 17.10 -4.34
N MET A 256 21.59 16.28 -5.15
CA MET A 256 22.64 16.72 -6.07
C MET A 256 22.14 16.68 -7.52
N GLU A 257 21.15 17.53 -7.81
CA GLU A 257 20.35 17.53 -9.05
C GLU A 257 21.15 17.82 -10.34
N LYS A 258 22.43 18.24 -10.27
CA LYS A 258 23.11 18.90 -11.39
C LYS A 258 24.37 18.25 -11.96
N SER A 259 24.75 17.03 -11.55
CA SER A 259 25.97 16.39 -12.06
C SER A 259 25.70 15.08 -12.81
N SER A 260 26.28 14.90 -14.00
CA SER A 260 26.23 13.64 -14.75
C SER A 260 27.03 12.51 -14.07
N LEU A 261 27.83 12.85 -13.06
CA LEU A 261 28.70 11.90 -12.34
C LEU A 261 27.95 10.90 -11.44
N TRP A 262 26.64 11.11 -11.20
CA TRP A 262 25.82 10.26 -10.30
C TRP A 262 25.41 8.91 -10.89
N ILE A 263 25.61 8.68 -12.18
CA ILE A 263 25.23 7.42 -12.86
C ILE A 263 26.07 6.25 -12.33
N ILE A 264 27.36 6.48 -12.09
CA ILE A 264 28.33 5.46 -11.63
C ILE A 264 28.04 5.01 -10.18
N PRO A 265 27.93 5.90 -9.18
CA PRO A 265 27.70 5.50 -7.78
C PRO A 265 26.32 4.89 -7.53
N HIS A 266 25.33 5.14 -8.39
CA HIS A 266 24.00 4.50 -8.30
C HIS A 266 23.91 3.20 -9.10
N GLY A 267 24.59 3.09 -10.25
CA GLY A 267 24.54 1.89 -11.09
C GLY A 267 25.21 0.68 -10.45
N LEU A 268 26.33 0.88 -9.77
CA LEU A 268 27.12 -0.20 -9.17
C LEU A 268 26.36 -0.96 -8.05
N PRO A 269 25.74 -0.29 -7.06
CA PRO A 269 24.92 -0.97 -6.05
C PRO A 269 23.74 -1.72 -6.65
N VAL A 270 23.10 -1.19 -7.71
CA VAL A 270 21.97 -1.88 -8.37
C VAL A 270 22.43 -3.17 -9.03
N LEU A 271 23.54 -3.15 -9.76
CA LEU A 271 24.11 -4.35 -10.39
C LEU A 271 24.52 -5.40 -9.34
N PHE A 272 25.13 -4.95 -8.24
CA PHE A 272 25.46 -5.81 -7.12
C PHE A 272 24.20 -6.47 -6.53
N CYS A 273 23.14 -5.69 -6.28
CA CYS A 273 21.87 -6.21 -5.77
C CYS A 273 21.23 -7.24 -6.70
N LEU A 274 21.32 -7.05 -8.03
CA LEU A 274 20.83 -8.03 -9.00
C LEU A 274 21.60 -9.36 -8.90
N GLY A 275 22.94 -9.29 -8.86
CA GLY A 275 23.78 -10.48 -8.68
C GLY A 275 23.48 -11.19 -7.36
N TRP A 276 23.38 -10.43 -6.27
CA TRP A 276 23.09 -10.96 -4.93
C TRP A 276 21.69 -11.56 -4.83
N PHE A 277 20.71 -10.98 -5.52
CA PHE A 277 19.36 -11.51 -5.62
C PHE A 277 19.32 -12.88 -6.31
N ILE A 278 20.08 -13.04 -7.41
CA ILE A 278 20.19 -14.31 -8.13
C ILE A 278 20.82 -15.38 -7.23
N THR A 279 21.93 -15.06 -6.55
CA THR A 279 22.58 -16.02 -5.64
C THR A 279 21.68 -16.38 -4.45
N GLY A 280 21.00 -15.39 -3.86
CA GLY A 280 20.05 -15.62 -2.77
C GLY A 280 18.88 -16.50 -3.18
N SER A 281 18.36 -16.32 -4.40
CA SER A 281 17.31 -17.18 -4.96
C SER A 281 17.74 -18.64 -4.96
N VAL A 282 18.96 -18.92 -5.45
CA VAL A 282 19.50 -20.29 -5.49
C VAL A 282 19.62 -20.89 -4.08
N TRP A 283 20.21 -20.17 -3.12
CA TRP A 283 20.41 -20.69 -1.76
C TRP A 283 19.09 -20.95 -1.04
N ILE A 284 18.16 -20.00 -1.09
CA ILE A 284 16.89 -20.09 -0.36
C ILE A 284 15.97 -21.14 -0.98
N PHE A 285 15.86 -21.23 -2.31
CA PHE A 285 15.05 -22.27 -2.94
C PHE A 285 15.65 -23.67 -2.77
N HIS A 286 16.99 -23.79 -2.76
CA HIS A 286 17.65 -25.06 -2.45
C HIS A 286 17.27 -25.53 -1.03
N ALA A 287 17.39 -24.64 -0.04
CA ALA A 287 17.08 -24.96 1.35
C ALA A 287 15.59 -25.20 1.59
N LYS A 288 14.69 -24.48 0.90
CA LYS A 288 13.23 -24.59 1.07
C LYS A 288 12.70 -26.02 0.95
N SER A 289 13.28 -26.83 0.07
CA SER A 289 12.86 -28.21 -0.15
C SER A 289 13.17 -29.16 1.03
N LYS A 290 14.11 -28.78 1.90
CA LYS A 290 14.67 -29.64 2.96
C LYS A 290 14.56 -29.03 4.36
N VAL A 291 14.16 -27.76 4.48
CA VAL A 291 14.23 -27.00 5.74
C VAL A 291 13.25 -27.55 6.79
N GLN A 292 13.74 -27.65 8.03
CA GLN A 292 12.95 -27.94 9.21
C GLN A 292 13.08 -26.79 10.22
N HIS A 293 11.96 -26.40 10.84
CA HIS A 293 11.91 -25.29 11.80
C HIS A 293 11.80 -25.74 13.26
N TYR A 294 11.52 -27.02 13.48
CA TYR A 294 11.65 -27.64 14.79
C TYR A 294 13.14 -27.85 15.07
N ARG A 295 13.61 -27.62 16.29
CA ARG A 295 15.03 -27.77 16.69
C ARG A 295 15.27 -29.18 17.25
N PRO A 296 15.51 -30.22 16.43
CA PRO A 296 16.19 -31.40 16.93
C PRO A 296 17.65 -31.00 17.10
N ASP A 297 18.26 -31.34 18.25
CA ASP A 297 19.51 -30.74 18.71
C ASP A 297 20.72 -30.88 17.78
N VAL A 298 20.62 -31.59 16.63
CA VAL A 298 21.71 -31.72 15.64
C VAL A 298 21.25 -31.99 14.19
N SER A 299 20.07 -31.53 13.72
CA SER A 299 19.74 -31.78 12.29
C SER A 299 20.45 -30.82 11.34
N SER A 300 21.13 -31.38 10.33
CA SER A 300 21.72 -30.64 9.21
C SER A 300 20.68 -29.96 8.31
N THR A 301 19.40 -30.18 8.57
CA THR A 301 18.27 -29.58 7.86
C THR A 301 17.57 -28.47 8.64
N TYR A 302 18.03 -28.17 9.84
CA TYR A 302 17.45 -27.12 10.67
C TYR A 302 17.76 -25.71 10.14
N CYS A 303 16.78 -24.81 10.23
CA CYS A 303 17.01 -23.37 10.17
C CYS A 303 15.98 -22.61 11.00
N GLN A 304 16.48 -21.63 11.76
CA GLN A 304 15.67 -20.76 12.60
C GLN A 304 14.58 -20.06 11.78
N TYR A 305 13.34 -20.17 12.26
CA TYR A 305 12.12 -19.78 11.52
C TYR A 305 12.14 -18.30 11.10
N SER A 306 12.57 -17.40 11.98
CA SER A 306 12.56 -15.95 11.72
C SER A 306 13.54 -15.56 10.61
N VAL A 307 14.77 -16.09 10.61
CA VAL A 307 15.77 -15.82 9.56
C VAL A 307 15.29 -16.33 8.22
N PHE A 308 14.86 -17.58 8.16
CA PHE A 308 14.45 -18.20 6.91
C PHE A 308 13.27 -17.45 6.27
N ASN A 309 12.26 -17.10 7.07
CA ASN A 309 11.11 -16.35 6.57
C ASN A 309 11.45 -14.90 6.20
N CYS A 310 12.36 -14.26 6.92
CA CYS A 310 12.81 -12.92 6.55
C CYS A 310 13.56 -12.95 5.21
N ALA A 311 14.44 -13.93 5.01
CA ALA A 311 15.16 -14.14 3.75
C ALA A 311 14.21 -14.49 2.59
N PHE A 312 13.28 -15.40 2.82
CA PHE A 312 12.25 -15.78 1.84
C PHE A 312 11.33 -14.59 1.49
N GLY A 313 10.88 -13.83 2.48
CA GLY A 313 10.09 -12.61 2.26
C GLY A 313 10.85 -11.56 1.46
N THR A 314 12.15 -11.40 1.72
CA THR A 314 13.03 -10.49 0.97
C THR A 314 13.10 -10.86 -0.52
N LEU A 315 13.14 -12.16 -0.85
CA LEU A 315 13.06 -12.62 -2.24
C LEU A 315 11.72 -12.30 -2.88
N PHE A 316 10.60 -12.57 -2.20
CA PHE A 316 9.26 -12.30 -2.73
C PHE A 316 9.07 -10.82 -3.06
N ILE A 317 9.51 -9.95 -2.16
CA ILE A 317 9.48 -8.50 -2.38
C ILE A 317 10.33 -8.14 -3.61
N SER A 318 11.54 -8.68 -3.72
CA SER A 318 12.46 -8.42 -4.84
C SER A 318 11.89 -8.93 -6.18
N TYR A 319 11.29 -10.12 -6.22
CA TYR A 319 10.56 -10.62 -7.40
C TYR A 319 9.40 -9.71 -7.79
N GLY A 320 8.64 -9.21 -6.83
CA GLY A 320 7.59 -8.23 -7.05
C GLY A 320 8.12 -6.96 -7.72
N PHE A 321 9.25 -6.42 -7.25
CA PHE A 321 9.90 -5.25 -7.85
C PHE A 321 10.41 -5.52 -9.28
N LEU A 322 11.02 -6.68 -9.54
CA LEU A 322 11.48 -7.04 -10.89
C LEU A 322 10.31 -7.23 -11.85
N PHE A 323 9.25 -7.93 -11.44
CA PHE A 323 8.05 -8.11 -12.24
C PHE A 323 7.39 -6.77 -12.57
N ALA A 324 7.25 -5.90 -11.57
CA ALA A 324 6.81 -4.52 -11.74
C ALA A 324 7.65 -3.74 -12.76
N SER A 325 8.98 -3.91 -12.72
CA SER A 325 9.92 -3.23 -13.62
C SER A 325 9.84 -3.75 -15.07
N VAL A 326 9.71 -5.06 -15.26
CA VAL A 326 9.57 -5.69 -16.58
C VAL A 326 8.19 -5.36 -17.19
N TRP A 327 7.13 -5.41 -16.38
CA TRP A 327 5.77 -5.05 -16.80
C TRP A 327 5.70 -3.59 -17.29
N ASN A 328 6.43 -2.69 -16.63
CA ASN A 328 6.54 -1.30 -17.07
C ASN A 328 7.18 -1.19 -18.46
N ASN A 329 8.29 -1.91 -18.72
CA ASN A 329 9.01 -1.83 -20.00
C ASN A 329 8.15 -2.34 -21.17
N ASN A 330 7.40 -3.43 -20.98
CA ASN A 330 6.54 -4.00 -22.03
C ASN A 330 5.38 -3.08 -22.44
N ASN A 331 4.92 -2.21 -21.54
CA ASN A 331 3.87 -1.23 -21.84
C ASN A 331 4.41 0.07 -22.46
N THR A 332 5.74 0.26 -22.50
CA THR A 332 6.37 1.40 -23.19
C THR A 332 6.74 1.12 -24.66
N SER A 333 6.66 -0.15 -25.10
CA SER A 333 6.95 -0.58 -26.47
C SER A 333 5.70 -0.74 -27.36
N LYS A 334 4.52 -0.35 -26.87
CA LYS A 334 3.28 -0.19 -27.65
C LYS A 334 2.86 1.28 -27.62
#